data_AF-A0A841KCH6-F1
#
_entry.id   AF-A0A841KCH6-F1
#
_cell.length_a   1.000
_cell.length_b   1.000
_cell.length_c   1.000
_cell.angle_alpha   90.00
_cell.angle_beta   90.00
_cell.angle_gamma   90.00
#
_symmetry.space_group_name_H-M   'P 1'
#
loop_
_entity.id
_entity.type
_entity.pdbx_description
1 polymer ?
#
loop_
_entity_poly.entity_id
_entity_poly.type
_entity_poly.pdbx_seq_one_letter_code
_entity_poly.pdbx_strand_id
1 'polypeptide(L)'
;MNVNEITLSNTPKSSNNSQGAFAAKSGGRRWLSCLRTAQDGGRRRAAAEGIASPPDASRILHEVYEEAGKMRRGSGRVLKADEIASIIDRRADRPVPDRLYRGQTGSGITSSFDWTGPDAQDRYLAAIIAHAGSHSGTEQGRAPSLTMSESTAEHFARARPGAKVWIVDTTHGRQDFRTIEDILKNDGPRLVLEGKVSKPVLARAVGLTVTNQWEDEVFYTRGSVPQDWARPRGPRPLPRPLEEARLRGGRDHLAQNTKHP
;
A
#
# COMPACT_ATOMS: atom_id res chain seq x y z
N MET A 1 24.34 46.81 21.96
CA MET A 1 23.70 45.49 21.81
C MET A 1 24.78 44.51 21.43
N ASN A 2 24.97 43.49 22.26
CA ASN A 2 26.05 42.52 22.18
C ASN A 2 25.41 41.16 21.86
N VAL A 3 25.79 40.51 20.75
CA VAL A 3 25.64 39.07 20.46
C VAL A 3 26.35 38.81 19.11
N ASN A 4 27.54 38.19 19.15
CA ASN A 4 27.83 36.77 18.86
C ASN A 4 28.04 36.46 17.37
N GLU A 5 29.29 36.54 16.91
CA GLU A 5 29.81 35.72 15.82
C GLU A 5 30.78 34.68 16.40
N ILE A 6 30.42 33.40 16.27
CA ILE A 6 31.30 32.27 16.55
C ILE A 6 31.49 31.50 15.25
N THR A 7 32.73 31.51 14.80
CA THR A 7 33.36 30.67 13.78
C THR A 7 33.14 29.19 14.07
N LEU A 8 32.98 28.35 13.04
CA LEU A 8 33.55 26.98 12.94
C LEU A 8 33.12 26.31 11.61
N SER A 9 34.03 26.27 10.62
CA SER A 9 33.97 25.27 9.56
C SER A 9 35.38 24.83 9.21
N ASN A 10 35.79 23.69 9.74
CA ASN A 10 37.02 22.99 9.40
C ASN A 10 36.73 21.49 9.44
N THR A 11 36.83 20.81 8.29
CA THR A 11 37.27 19.40 8.12
C THR A 11 37.18 19.00 6.63
N PRO A 12 37.94 17.98 6.17
CA PRO A 12 38.82 18.16 5.03
C PRO A 12 38.50 17.27 3.81
N LYS A 13 39.29 17.54 2.77
CA LYS A 13 39.53 16.80 1.53
C LYS A 13 39.51 15.27 1.68
N SER A 14 38.85 14.60 0.74
CA SER A 14 39.14 13.20 0.36
C SER A 14 39.62 13.18 -1.09
N SER A 15 40.71 12.44 -1.32
CA SER A 15 41.51 12.36 -2.53
C SER A 15 41.38 10.99 -3.22
N ASN A 16 41.30 11.01 -4.55
CA ASN A 16 41.85 10.10 -5.59
C ASN A 16 42.08 8.59 -5.32
N ASN A 17 41.52 7.74 -6.19
CA ASN A 17 42.19 6.87 -7.22
C ASN A 17 41.20 5.75 -7.64
N SER A 18 40.82 5.56 -8.91
CA SER A 18 41.55 5.13 -10.13
C SER A 18 41.97 3.64 -10.12
N GLN A 19 41.82 2.99 -11.30
CA GLN A 19 42.04 1.58 -11.70
C GLN A 19 40.75 0.76 -11.85
N GLY A 20 40.47 0.03 -12.94
CA GLY A 20 41.22 -0.22 -14.17
C GLY A 20 40.40 -1.20 -15.02
N ALA A 21 40.27 -0.90 -16.32
CA ALA A 21 39.64 -1.77 -17.30
C ALA A 21 40.58 -2.92 -17.70
N PHE A 22 40.04 -4.13 -17.85
CA PHE A 22 40.65 -5.18 -18.66
C PHE A 22 39.58 -5.94 -19.44
N ALA A 23 39.60 -5.72 -20.75
CA ALA A 23 38.95 -6.56 -21.74
C ALA A 23 39.90 -7.72 -22.10
N ALA A 24 39.37 -8.92 -22.25
CA ALA A 24 40.00 -9.98 -23.03
C ALA A 24 38.93 -10.80 -23.76
N LYS A 25 39.01 -10.76 -25.09
CA LYS A 25 38.25 -11.54 -26.07
C LYS A 25 38.89 -12.92 -26.27
N SER A 26 38.13 -13.77 -26.98
CA SER A 26 38.48 -15.05 -27.64
C SER A 26 38.25 -16.30 -26.77
N GLY A 27 37.63 -17.37 -27.24
CA GLY A 27 37.05 -17.72 -28.54
C GLY A 27 36.77 -19.23 -28.55
N GLY A 28 35.83 -19.71 -29.38
CA GLY A 28 35.83 -21.12 -29.81
C GLY A 28 34.54 -21.94 -29.64
N ARG A 29 33.68 -21.88 -30.68
CA ARG A 29 33.07 -23.00 -31.45
C ARG A 29 32.18 -24.09 -30.79
N ARG A 30 30.93 -24.12 -31.30
CA ARG A 30 30.03 -25.22 -31.80
C ARG A 30 29.91 -26.52 -30.97
N TRP A 31 28.71 -27.10 -30.76
CA TRP A 31 27.91 -27.82 -31.78
C TRP A 31 26.47 -28.11 -31.34
N LEU A 32 25.64 -28.44 -32.34
CA LEU A 32 24.24 -28.87 -32.31
C LEU A 32 24.00 -30.24 -31.63
N SER A 33 22.77 -30.37 -31.10
CA SER A 33 21.86 -31.55 -31.06
C SER A 33 22.38 -32.95 -30.67
N CYS A 34 21.78 -33.57 -29.64
CA CYS A 34 20.94 -34.78 -29.79
C CYS A 34 20.23 -35.20 -28.49
N LEU A 35 19.09 -35.87 -28.64
CA LEU A 35 18.18 -36.41 -27.63
C LEU A 35 18.58 -37.83 -27.16
N ARG A 36 18.15 -38.16 -25.91
CA ARG A 36 17.98 -39.49 -25.25
C ARG A 36 19.30 -40.20 -24.86
N THR A 37 19.47 -40.84 -23.68
CA THR A 37 18.56 -41.55 -22.74
C THR A 37 19.05 -41.45 -21.29
N ALA A 38 18.15 -41.72 -20.33
CA ALA A 38 18.35 -41.79 -18.88
C ALA A 38 19.52 -42.71 -18.45
N GLN A 39 20.27 -42.38 -17.38
CA GLN A 39 20.01 -42.71 -15.97
C GLN A 39 21.19 -42.24 -15.09
N ASP A 40 20.85 -41.82 -13.87
CA ASP A 40 21.67 -41.56 -12.69
C ASP A 40 22.71 -40.41 -12.64
N GLY A 41 22.51 -39.58 -11.61
CA GLY A 41 23.61 -38.96 -10.88
C GLY A 41 23.70 -37.44 -10.98
N GLY A 42 23.22 -36.75 -9.94
CA GLY A 42 23.89 -35.53 -9.49
C GLY A 42 23.24 -34.20 -9.92
N ARG A 43 22.54 -33.61 -8.95
CA ARG A 43 22.58 -32.19 -8.59
C ARG A 43 23.30 -31.28 -9.60
N ARG A 44 22.54 -30.47 -10.32
CA ARG A 44 22.84 -29.04 -10.55
C ARG A 44 21.61 -28.29 -11.04
N ARG A 45 21.06 -27.49 -10.10
CA ARG A 45 20.42 -26.18 -10.26
C ARG A 45 19.87 -25.87 -11.66
N ALA A 46 18.58 -26.13 -11.85
CA ALA A 46 17.74 -25.23 -12.63
C ALA A 46 17.16 -24.20 -11.65
N ALA A 47 17.56 -22.94 -11.82
CA ALA A 47 16.95 -21.81 -11.14
C ALA A 47 15.52 -21.65 -11.66
N ALA A 48 14.57 -22.26 -10.95
CA ALA A 48 13.16 -21.96 -11.10
C ALA A 48 12.84 -20.80 -10.15
N GLU A 49 12.29 -19.74 -10.71
CA GLU A 49 11.74 -18.58 -10.01
C GLU A 49 10.85 -19.06 -8.86
N GLY A 50 11.07 -18.48 -7.67
CA GLY A 50 10.59 -18.97 -6.39
C GLY A 50 9.10 -18.81 -6.16
N ILE A 51 8.27 -19.49 -6.94
CA ILE A 51 6.87 -19.72 -6.57
C ILE A 51 6.89 -20.68 -5.39
N ALA A 52 6.47 -20.19 -4.22
CA ALA A 52 6.31 -21.00 -3.01
C ALA A 52 5.54 -22.28 -3.34
N SER A 53 6.05 -23.44 -2.91
CA SER A 53 5.22 -24.64 -2.94
C SER A 53 4.01 -24.41 -2.03
N PRO A 54 2.77 -24.75 -2.44
CA PRO A 54 1.57 -24.53 -1.64
C PRO A 54 1.68 -24.94 -0.15
N PRO A 55 2.36 -26.05 0.21
CA PRO A 55 2.57 -26.43 1.60
C PRO A 55 3.39 -25.43 2.44
N ASP A 56 4.37 -24.75 1.83
CA ASP A 56 5.22 -23.78 2.54
C ASP A 56 4.47 -22.48 2.82
N ALA A 57 3.63 -22.03 1.88
CA ALA A 57 2.81 -20.84 2.06
C ALA A 57 1.78 -21.02 3.18
N SER A 58 1.08 -22.17 3.20
CA SER A 58 0.10 -22.50 4.25
C SER A 58 0.75 -22.59 5.63
N ARG A 59 1.93 -23.21 5.73
CA ARG A 59 2.68 -23.27 6.99
C ARG A 59 3.06 -21.89 7.51
N ILE A 60 3.56 -21.00 6.63
CA ILE A 60 3.91 -19.63 7.00
C ILE A 60 2.69 -18.86 7.48
N LEU A 61 1.56 -18.94 6.79
CA LEU A 61 0.34 -18.25 7.22
C LEU A 61 -0.12 -18.73 8.59
N HIS A 62 -0.12 -20.05 8.84
CA HIS A 62 -0.49 -20.58 10.14
C HIS A 62 0.40 -20.03 11.27
N GLU A 63 1.73 -20.08 11.10
CA GLU A 63 2.68 -19.52 12.07
C GLU A 63 2.46 -18.01 12.28
N VAL A 64 2.24 -17.26 11.20
CA VAL A 64 1.96 -15.81 11.24
C VAL A 64 0.67 -15.51 12.00
N TYR A 65 -0.38 -16.30 11.79
CA TYR A 65 -1.67 -16.12 12.45
C TYR A 65 -1.60 -16.47 13.94
N GLU A 66 -0.84 -17.49 14.33
CA GLU A 66 -0.57 -17.76 15.74
C GLU A 66 0.13 -16.59 16.43
N GLU A 67 1.15 -16.02 15.80
CA GLU A 67 1.87 -14.87 16.33
C GLU A 67 0.98 -13.61 16.39
N ALA A 68 0.20 -13.33 15.35
CA ALA A 68 -0.76 -12.24 15.33
C ALA A 68 -1.81 -12.38 16.46
N GLY A 69 -2.28 -13.59 16.72
CA GLY A 69 -3.20 -13.90 17.83
C GLY A 69 -2.60 -13.57 19.20
N LYS A 70 -1.32 -13.88 19.41
CA LYS A 70 -0.58 -13.58 20.65
C LYS A 70 -0.39 -12.07 20.87
N MET A 71 -0.20 -11.30 19.79
CA MET A 71 -0.04 -9.83 19.89
C MET A 71 -1.28 -9.12 20.44
N ARG A 72 -2.46 -9.74 20.36
CA ARG A 72 -3.73 -9.17 20.86
C ARG A 72 -3.93 -9.31 22.38
N ARG A 73 -2.96 -9.82 23.14
CA ARG A 73 -3.06 -10.00 24.61
C ARG A 73 -3.43 -8.73 25.39
N GLY A 74 -3.18 -7.53 24.85
CA GLY A 74 -3.62 -6.25 25.44
C GLY A 74 -5.09 -5.87 25.22
N SER A 75 -5.82 -6.58 24.33
CA SER A 75 -7.22 -6.30 23.94
C SER A 75 -8.26 -7.22 24.60
N GLY A 76 -7.84 -8.05 25.56
CA GLY A 76 -8.72 -8.91 26.37
C GLY A 76 -9.08 -10.27 25.74
N ARG A 77 -8.86 -10.50 24.44
CA ARG A 77 -9.09 -11.81 23.79
C ARG A 77 -7.97 -12.18 22.81
N VAL A 78 -7.32 -13.31 23.07
CA VAL A 78 -6.41 -13.97 22.12
C VAL A 78 -7.26 -14.72 21.09
N LEU A 79 -6.99 -14.51 19.80
CA LEU A 79 -7.62 -15.28 18.72
C LEU A 79 -6.74 -16.46 18.36
N LYS A 80 -7.36 -17.61 18.06
CA LYS A 80 -6.65 -18.74 17.47
C LYS A 80 -6.32 -18.47 16.00
N ALA A 81 -5.33 -19.19 15.46
CA ALA A 81 -4.92 -19.07 14.07
C ALA A 81 -6.09 -19.30 13.09
N ASP A 82 -6.92 -20.32 13.33
CA ASP A 82 -8.09 -20.61 12.49
C ASP A 82 -9.15 -19.50 12.50
N GLU A 83 -9.32 -18.82 13.63
CA GLU A 83 -10.23 -17.66 13.72
C GLU A 83 -9.71 -16.49 12.91
N ILE A 84 -8.39 -16.22 12.98
CA ILE A 84 -7.74 -15.18 12.18
C ILE A 84 -7.82 -15.53 10.70
N ALA A 85 -7.52 -16.78 10.32
CA ALA A 85 -7.64 -17.28 8.96
C ALA A 85 -9.06 -17.04 8.42
N SER A 86 -10.09 -17.43 9.18
CA SER A 86 -11.48 -17.22 8.79
C SER A 86 -11.87 -15.75 8.62
N ILE A 87 -11.27 -14.85 9.41
CA ILE A 87 -11.48 -13.39 9.26
C ILE A 87 -10.80 -12.88 7.99
N ILE A 88 -9.54 -13.26 7.77
CA ILE A 88 -8.76 -12.84 6.60
C ILE A 88 -9.37 -13.40 5.32
N ASP A 89 -9.71 -14.67 5.26
CA ASP A 89 -10.30 -15.31 4.08
C ASP A 89 -11.59 -14.63 3.64
N ARG A 90 -12.54 -14.44 4.58
CA ARG A 90 -13.81 -13.76 4.30
C ARG A 90 -13.60 -12.35 3.74
N ARG A 91 -12.52 -11.67 4.12
CA ARG A 91 -12.27 -10.28 3.78
C ARG A 91 -11.41 -10.10 2.53
N ALA A 92 -10.48 -11.02 2.29
CA ALA A 92 -9.73 -11.11 1.05
C ALA A 92 -10.69 -11.26 -0.14
N ASP A 93 -11.77 -12.02 0.03
CA ASP A 93 -12.78 -12.26 -1.02
C ASP A 93 -13.81 -11.12 -1.18
N ARG A 94 -13.72 -10.03 -0.39
CA ARG A 94 -14.68 -8.91 -0.51
C ARG A 94 -14.44 -8.17 -1.82
N PRO A 95 -15.50 -7.93 -2.62
CA PRO A 95 -15.36 -7.16 -3.84
C PRO A 95 -14.98 -5.72 -3.50
N VAL A 96 -13.96 -5.20 -4.18
CA VAL A 96 -13.66 -3.77 -4.16
C VAL A 96 -14.84 -3.02 -4.80
N PRO A 97 -15.47 -2.05 -4.11
CA PRO A 97 -16.57 -1.27 -4.67
C PRO A 97 -16.08 -0.31 -5.76
N ASP A 98 -16.99 0.14 -6.62
CA ASP A 98 -16.70 1.08 -7.74
C ASP A 98 -16.19 2.45 -7.26
N ARG A 99 -16.30 2.73 -5.96
CA ARG A 99 -15.83 3.96 -5.32
C ARG A 99 -15.07 3.66 -4.04
N LEU A 100 -13.89 4.24 -3.95
CA LEU A 100 -13.09 4.26 -2.72
C LEU A 100 -12.84 5.70 -2.29
N TYR A 101 -12.43 5.86 -1.04
CA TYR A 101 -12.29 7.17 -0.41
C TYR A 101 -10.95 7.33 0.28
N ARG A 102 -10.45 8.56 0.36
CA ARG A 102 -9.26 8.89 1.17
C ARG A 102 -9.32 10.32 1.70
N GLY A 103 -9.08 10.49 3.00
CA GLY A 103 -8.91 11.81 3.61
C GLY A 103 -7.46 12.26 3.56
N GLN A 104 -7.12 13.29 2.77
CA GLN A 104 -5.74 13.78 2.66
C GLN A 104 -5.64 15.23 2.18
N THR A 105 -4.48 15.84 2.40
CA THR A 105 -4.09 17.11 1.78
C THR A 105 -3.55 16.88 0.36
N GLY A 106 -3.31 17.97 -0.38
CA GLY A 106 -2.71 17.93 -1.72
C GLY A 106 -3.72 17.90 -2.87
N SER A 107 -3.21 17.63 -4.08
CA SER A 107 -3.94 17.70 -5.35
C SER A 107 -4.28 16.35 -5.97
N GLY A 108 -3.95 15.23 -5.32
CA GLY A 108 -4.23 13.87 -5.81
C GLY A 108 -3.66 12.79 -4.89
N ILE A 109 -3.93 11.53 -5.19
CA ILE A 109 -3.50 10.38 -4.39
C ILE A 109 -2.17 9.86 -4.95
N THR A 110 -1.08 10.40 -4.42
CA THR A 110 0.28 10.14 -4.92
C THR A 110 1.06 9.25 -3.97
N SER A 111 1.87 8.38 -4.56
CA SER A 111 2.85 7.53 -3.89
C SER A 111 4.23 8.17 -4.00
N SER A 112 4.96 8.23 -2.89
CA SER A 112 6.38 8.65 -2.86
C SER A 112 7.35 7.46 -3.01
N PHE A 113 6.86 6.29 -3.39
CA PHE A 113 7.65 5.07 -3.48
C PHE A 113 8.67 5.11 -4.64
N ASP A 114 9.85 4.57 -4.40
CA ASP A 114 10.93 4.48 -5.38
C ASP A 114 10.78 3.22 -6.25
N TRP A 115 10.37 3.44 -7.50
CA TRP A 115 10.12 2.41 -8.51
C TRP A 115 11.37 1.93 -9.26
N THR A 116 12.58 2.33 -8.85
CA THR A 116 13.81 1.90 -9.53
C THR A 116 14.12 0.41 -9.28
N GLY A 117 14.73 -0.25 -10.26
CA GLY A 117 15.20 -1.64 -10.13
C GLY A 117 14.15 -2.72 -10.42
N PRO A 118 14.61 -3.97 -10.64
CA PRO A 118 13.78 -5.06 -11.16
C PRO A 118 12.77 -5.63 -10.14
N ASP A 119 12.94 -5.38 -8.85
CA ASP A 119 12.10 -5.91 -7.76
C ASP A 119 11.15 -4.87 -7.15
N ALA A 120 11.02 -3.70 -7.79
CA ALA A 120 10.25 -2.56 -7.27
C ALA A 120 8.81 -2.93 -6.87
N GLN A 121 8.14 -3.79 -7.65
CA GLN A 121 6.78 -4.24 -7.34
C GLN A 121 6.70 -4.99 -6.00
N ASP A 122 7.63 -5.89 -5.73
CA ASP A 122 7.63 -6.65 -4.47
C ASP A 122 8.07 -5.79 -3.30
N ARG A 123 8.99 -4.86 -3.52
CA ARG A 123 9.34 -3.84 -2.51
C ARG A 123 8.14 -2.94 -2.20
N TYR A 124 7.27 -2.66 -3.17
CA TYR A 124 6.04 -1.89 -2.96
C TYR A 124 4.99 -2.69 -2.19
N LEU A 125 4.81 -3.98 -2.49
CA LEU A 125 3.96 -4.87 -1.70
C LEU A 125 4.47 -5.02 -0.26
N ALA A 126 5.78 -5.12 -0.07
CA ALA A 126 6.40 -5.12 1.27
C ALA A 126 6.13 -3.80 2.02
N ALA A 127 6.19 -2.66 1.34
CA ALA A 127 5.84 -1.35 1.90
C ALA A 127 4.35 -1.27 2.29
N ILE A 128 3.44 -1.84 1.50
CA ILE A 128 2.01 -1.95 1.87
C ILE A 128 1.84 -2.79 3.14
N ILE A 129 2.49 -3.94 3.24
CA ILE A 129 2.42 -4.80 4.43
C ILE A 129 2.99 -4.08 5.66
N ALA A 130 4.12 -3.38 5.50
CA ALA A 130 4.72 -2.59 6.58
C ALA A 130 3.82 -1.42 7.00
N HIS A 131 3.13 -0.77 6.05
CA HIS A 131 2.14 0.27 6.30
C HIS A 131 1.00 -0.23 7.19
N ALA A 132 0.36 -1.34 6.79
CA ALA A 132 -0.72 -1.99 7.54
C ALA A 132 -0.27 -2.48 8.92
N GLY A 133 1.03 -2.80 9.05
CA GLY A 133 1.68 -3.08 10.31
C GLY A 133 1.95 -1.87 11.19
N SER A 134 1.58 -0.63 10.80
CA SER A 134 1.87 0.60 11.56
C SER A 134 0.60 1.34 12.01
N HIS A 135 0.62 1.97 13.19
CA HIS A 135 -0.56 2.65 13.76
C HIS A 135 -0.83 4.05 13.17
N SER A 136 0.11 4.62 12.41
CA SER A 136 -0.02 5.99 11.90
C SER A 136 0.34 6.13 10.42
N GLY A 137 0.39 5.01 9.68
CA GLY A 137 0.79 5.00 8.28
C GLY A 137 2.15 5.68 8.08
N THR A 138 3.11 5.43 9.01
CA THR A 138 4.38 6.17 9.19
C THR A 138 5.26 6.27 7.96
N GLU A 139 4.91 5.59 6.88
CA GLU A 139 5.66 5.57 5.62
C GLU A 139 5.53 6.84 4.77
N GLN A 140 5.04 7.97 5.32
CA GLN A 140 5.09 9.29 4.66
C GLN A 140 4.58 9.29 3.20
N GLY A 141 3.50 8.55 2.93
CA GLY A 141 2.90 8.50 1.59
C GLY A 141 3.56 7.52 0.61
N ARG A 142 4.46 6.62 1.04
CA ARG A 142 4.97 5.56 0.15
C ARG A 142 3.85 4.71 -0.43
N ALA A 143 2.98 4.16 0.42
CA ALA A 143 1.81 3.41 0.02
C ALA A 143 0.52 4.11 0.51
N PRO A 144 -0.15 4.93 -0.32
CA PRO A 144 -1.39 5.59 0.08
C PRO A 144 -2.54 4.57 0.15
N SER A 145 -3.05 4.30 1.35
CA SER A 145 -4.24 3.46 1.54
C SER A 145 -5.55 4.20 1.19
N LEU A 146 -6.52 3.46 0.69
CA LEU A 146 -7.88 3.90 0.44
C LEU A 146 -8.80 3.16 1.41
N THR A 147 -10.00 3.69 1.62
CA THR A 147 -11.02 3.03 2.43
C THR A 147 -12.30 2.85 1.62
N MET A 148 -13.02 1.77 1.86
CA MET A 148 -14.38 1.56 1.33
C MET A 148 -15.42 2.48 2.00
N SER A 149 -15.07 3.13 3.11
CA SER A 149 -15.98 3.93 3.92
C SER A 149 -15.72 5.43 3.79
N GLU A 150 -16.70 6.17 3.28
CA GLU A 150 -16.62 7.63 3.22
C GLU A 150 -16.46 8.26 4.61
N SER A 151 -17.13 7.71 5.64
CA SER A 151 -17.05 8.25 7.01
C SER A 151 -15.67 8.05 7.63
N THR A 152 -15.00 6.95 7.31
CA THR A 152 -13.59 6.69 7.66
C THR A 152 -12.69 7.73 7.00
N ALA A 153 -12.88 8.01 5.71
CA ALA A 153 -12.12 9.07 5.02
C ALA A 153 -12.39 10.47 5.61
N GLU A 154 -13.62 10.78 6.01
CA GLU A 154 -13.97 12.03 6.70
C GLU A 154 -13.30 12.15 8.07
N HIS A 155 -13.19 11.06 8.81
CA HIS A 155 -12.45 11.03 10.07
C HIS A 155 -10.99 11.44 9.86
N PHE A 156 -10.29 10.84 8.89
CA PHE A 156 -8.91 11.20 8.57
C PHE A 156 -8.74 12.61 8.01
N ALA A 157 -9.70 13.10 7.21
CA ALA A 157 -9.65 14.48 6.71
C ALA A 157 -9.82 15.52 7.83
N ARG A 158 -10.74 15.28 8.79
CA ARG A 158 -10.96 16.20 9.92
C ARG A 158 -9.75 16.34 10.84
N ALA A 159 -8.93 15.30 10.93
CA ALA A 159 -7.71 15.32 11.74
C ALA A 159 -6.59 16.20 11.15
N ARG A 160 -6.76 16.75 9.94
CA ARG A 160 -5.68 17.43 9.19
C ARG A 160 -6.16 18.77 8.61
N PRO A 161 -5.55 19.91 8.98
CA PRO A 161 -5.88 21.20 8.37
C PRO A 161 -5.71 21.18 6.85
N GLY A 162 -6.73 21.66 6.13
CA GLY A 162 -6.71 21.73 4.66
C GLY A 162 -6.89 20.40 3.92
N ALA A 163 -7.14 19.29 4.63
CA ALA A 163 -7.42 18.01 3.98
C ALA A 163 -8.83 17.97 3.38
N LYS A 164 -8.96 17.21 2.29
CA LYS A 164 -10.21 16.93 1.60
C LYS A 164 -10.45 15.42 1.56
N VAL A 165 -11.71 15.04 1.42
CA VAL A 165 -12.05 13.67 1.04
C VAL A 165 -11.92 13.55 -0.47
N TRP A 166 -11.15 12.57 -0.93
CA TRP A 166 -11.02 12.18 -2.32
C TRP A 166 -11.93 10.99 -2.58
N ILE A 167 -12.54 10.97 -3.77
CA ILE A 167 -13.28 9.83 -4.31
C ILE A 167 -12.45 9.27 -5.46
N VAL A 168 -12.22 7.97 -5.45
CA VAL A 168 -11.52 7.21 -6.48
C VAL A 168 -12.51 6.32 -7.21
N ASP A 169 -12.54 6.39 -8.53
CA ASP A 169 -13.24 5.47 -9.41
C ASP A 169 -12.37 4.22 -9.64
N THR A 170 -12.88 3.05 -9.25
CA THR A 170 -12.17 1.77 -9.40
C THR A 170 -12.65 0.94 -10.59
N THR A 171 -13.57 1.47 -11.39
CA THR A 171 -14.04 0.80 -12.60
C THR A 171 -12.93 0.69 -13.65
N HIS A 172 -11.97 1.60 -13.60
CA HIS A 172 -10.72 1.55 -14.36
C HIS A 172 -9.64 0.77 -13.58
N GLY A 173 -8.98 -0.19 -14.22
CA GLY A 173 -7.87 -0.93 -13.61
C GLY A 173 -8.25 -1.71 -12.34
N ARG A 174 -9.47 -2.25 -12.28
CA ARG A 174 -10.04 -2.89 -11.08
C ARG A 174 -9.10 -3.92 -10.43
N GLN A 175 -8.39 -4.70 -11.23
CA GLN A 175 -7.43 -5.72 -10.78
C GLN A 175 -6.25 -5.17 -9.97
N ASP A 176 -5.91 -3.88 -10.14
CA ASP A 176 -4.80 -3.24 -9.44
C ASP A 176 -5.23 -2.69 -8.06
N PHE A 177 -6.54 -2.66 -7.77
CA PHE A 177 -7.09 -2.34 -6.44
C PHE A 177 -7.31 -3.63 -5.65
N ARG A 178 -6.58 -3.77 -4.54
CA ARG A 178 -6.58 -5.00 -3.73
C ARG A 178 -6.79 -4.67 -2.26
N THR A 179 -7.61 -5.45 -1.56
CA THR A 179 -7.79 -5.31 -0.12
C THR A 179 -6.50 -5.66 0.60
N ILE A 180 -6.28 -5.09 1.78
CA ILE A 180 -5.10 -5.45 2.57
C ILE A 180 -5.11 -6.94 2.94
N GLU A 181 -6.26 -7.52 3.25
CA GLU A 181 -6.38 -8.94 3.57
C GLU A 181 -5.98 -9.85 2.40
N ASP A 182 -6.35 -9.47 1.17
CA ASP A 182 -5.93 -10.18 -0.04
C ASP A 182 -4.40 -10.15 -0.23
N ILE A 183 -3.76 -8.99 -0.03
CA ILE A 183 -2.30 -8.86 -0.12
C ILE A 183 -1.60 -9.68 0.98
N LEU A 184 -2.09 -9.60 2.23
CA LEU A 184 -1.50 -10.32 3.36
C LEU A 184 -1.59 -11.84 3.18
N LYS A 185 -2.70 -12.34 2.64
CA LYS A 185 -2.94 -13.76 2.39
C LYS A 185 -2.15 -14.28 1.18
N ASN A 186 -2.22 -13.58 0.05
CA ASN A 186 -1.77 -14.12 -1.23
C ASN A 186 -0.32 -13.73 -1.59
N ASP A 187 0.17 -12.57 -1.12
CA ASP A 187 1.56 -12.14 -1.38
C ASP A 187 2.46 -12.30 -0.16
N GLY A 188 1.92 -12.09 1.05
CA GLY A 188 2.67 -12.13 2.30
C GLY A 188 3.59 -13.37 2.45
N PRO A 189 3.08 -14.61 2.28
CA PRO A 189 3.89 -15.82 2.45
C PRO A 189 5.05 -15.93 1.46
N ARG A 190 4.80 -15.56 0.19
CA ARG A 190 5.83 -15.55 -0.85
C ARG A 190 6.91 -14.52 -0.52
N LEU A 191 6.52 -13.31 -0.13
CA LEU A 191 7.47 -12.26 0.26
C LEU A 191 8.29 -12.62 1.50
N VAL A 192 7.74 -13.43 2.41
CA VAL A 192 8.48 -14.01 3.54
C VAL A 192 9.51 -15.03 3.08
N LEU A 193 9.14 -15.94 2.17
CA LEU A 193 10.05 -16.96 1.64
C LEU A 193 11.23 -16.35 0.88
N GLU A 194 10.96 -15.27 0.14
CA GLU A 194 11.96 -14.54 -0.61
C GLU A 194 12.80 -13.59 0.27
N GLY A 195 12.52 -13.51 1.58
CA GLY A 195 13.27 -12.66 2.53
C GLY A 195 12.99 -11.16 2.40
N LYS A 196 11.94 -10.77 1.67
CA LYS A 196 11.54 -9.37 1.44
C LYS A 196 10.72 -8.78 2.57
N VAL A 197 9.98 -9.64 3.29
CA VAL A 197 9.23 -9.30 4.50
C VAL A 197 9.60 -10.29 5.60
N SER A 198 9.79 -9.84 6.83
CA SER A 198 10.02 -10.75 7.95
C SER A 198 8.68 -11.27 8.51
N LYS A 199 8.66 -12.51 9.02
CA LYS A 199 7.45 -13.08 9.66
C LYS A 199 6.88 -12.17 10.76
N PRO A 200 7.68 -11.54 11.65
CA PRO A 200 7.14 -10.61 12.65
C PRO A 200 6.44 -9.38 12.05
N VAL A 201 6.95 -8.84 10.93
CA VAL A 201 6.31 -7.71 10.24
C VAL A 201 4.96 -8.15 9.66
N LEU A 202 4.90 -9.30 9.00
CA LEU A 202 3.65 -9.84 8.47
C LEU A 202 2.64 -10.16 9.58
N ALA A 203 3.08 -10.76 10.69
CA ALA A 203 2.22 -11.06 11.84
C ALA A 203 1.68 -9.78 12.50
N ARG A 204 2.50 -8.73 12.60
CA ARG A 204 2.05 -7.42 13.10
C ARG A 204 0.99 -6.81 12.18
N ALA A 205 1.20 -6.86 10.87
CA ALA A 205 0.23 -6.38 9.88
C ALA A 205 -1.10 -7.12 10.01
N VAL A 206 -1.09 -8.46 10.03
CA VAL A 206 -2.30 -9.26 10.26
C VAL A 206 -2.99 -8.89 11.58
N GLY A 207 -2.24 -8.78 12.67
CA GLY A 207 -2.79 -8.46 13.99
C GLY A 207 -3.48 -7.10 14.05
N LEU A 208 -2.92 -6.09 13.38
CA LEU A 208 -3.51 -4.75 13.28
C LEU A 208 -4.70 -4.73 12.33
N THR A 209 -4.61 -5.33 11.14
CA THR A 209 -5.75 -5.44 10.20
C THR A 209 -6.96 -6.13 10.83
N VAL A 210 -6.75 -7.19 11.61
CA VAL A 210 -7.82 -7.88 12.34
C VAL A 210 -8.40 -7.03 13.47
N THR A 211 -7.62 -6.10 14.03
CA THR A 211 -8.07 -5.22 15.13
C THR A 211 -8.76 -3.96 14.61
N ASN A 212 -8.24 -3.34 13.55
CA ASN A 212 -8.71 -2.09 12.95
C ASN A 212 -9.73 -2.35 11.83
N GLN A 213 -10.75 -3.15 12.15
CA GLN A 213 -11.73 -3.64 11.19
C GLN A 213 -12.55 -2.56 10.48
N TRP A 214 -12.58 -1.35 11.02
CA TRP A 214 -13.39 -0.23 10.53
C TRP A 214 -12.70 0.56 9.40
N GLU A 215 -11.41 0.32 9.15
CA GLU A 215 -10.67 1.04 8.12
C GLU A 215 -10.98 0.52 6.71
N ASP A 216 -11.35 -0.77 6.56
CA ASP A 216 -11.65 -1.44 5.28
C ASP A 216 -10.63 -1.02 4.19
N GLU A 217 -9.34 -1.23 4.48
CA GLU A 217 -8.25 -0.69 3.67
C GLU A 217 -8.11 -1.41 2.31
N VAL A 218 -7.93 -0.60 1.28
CA VAL A 218 -7.68 -1.01 -0.10
C VAL A 218 -6.47 -0.25 -0.63
N PHE A 219 -5.61 -0.91 -1.40
CA PHE A 219 -4.43 -0.31 -1.99
C PHE A 219 -4.49 -0.38 -3.51
N TYR A 220 -4.07 0.69 -4.16
CA TYR A 220 -3.70 0.66 -5.58
C TYR A 220 -2.26 0.17 -5.70
N THR A 221 -2.08 -1.02 -6.29
CA THR A 221 -0.81 -1.78 -6.25
C THR A 221 0.23 -1.32 -7.27
N ARG A 222 -0.07 -0.27 -8.03
CA ARG A 222 0.80 0.35 -9.05
C ARG A 222 1.36 1.72 -8.61
N GLY A 223 1.21 2.09 -7.32
CA GLY A 223 1.74 3.34 -6.78
C GLY A 223 0.71 4.45 -6.69
N SER A 224 0.90 5.51 -7.45
CA SER A 224 -0.02 6.66 -7.49
C SER A 224 -1.29 6.30 -8.25
N VAL A 225 -2.45 6.68 -7.72
CA VAL A 225 -3.72 6.55 -8.46
C VAL A 225 -3.73 7.58 -9.60
N PRO A 226 -4.09 7.20 -10.84
CA PRO A 226 -4.22 8.15 -11.95
C PRO A 226 -5.14 9.32 -11.60
N GLN A 227 -4.73 10.52 -11.98
CA GLN A 227 -5.39 11.77 -11.58
C GLN A 227 -6.83 11.85 -12.12
N ASP A 228 -7.09 11.31 -13.31
CA ASP A 228 -8.39 11.24 -13.95
C ASP A 228 -9.36 10.28 -13.25
N TRP A 229 -8.87 9.38 -12.41
CA TRP A 229 -9.70 8.46 -11.62
C TRP A 229 -10.04 9.01 -10.24
N ALA A 230 -9.35 10.07 -9.81
CA ALA A 230 -9.49 10.63 -8.47
C ALA A 230 -9.96 12.09 -8.52
N ARG A 231 -11.01 12.41 -7.76
CA ARG A 231 -11.51 13.79 -7.63
C ARG A 231 -11.78 14.14 -6.18
N PRO A 232 -11.60 15.41 -5.78
CA PRO A 232 -12.07 15.84 -4.49
C PRO A 232 -13.58 15.68 -4.43
N ARG A 233 -14.07 15.15 -3.32
CA ARG A 233 -15.49 15.20 -3.00
C ARG A 233 -15.90 16.67 -3.00
N GLY A 234 -16.93 16.98 -3.79
CA GLY A 234 -17.56 18.29 -3.76
C GLY A 234 -18.11 18.63 -2.37
N PRO A 235 -18.61 19.85 -2.16
CA PRO A 235 -19.29 20.19 -0.91
C PRO A 235 -20.41 19.17 -0.65
N ARG A 236 -20.52 18.72 0.61
CA ARG A 236 -21.60 17.81 1.00
C ARG A 236 -22.93 18.50 0.62
N PRO A 237 -23.84 17.82 -0.11
CA PRO A 237 -25.16 18.37 -0.37
C PRO A 237 -25.80 18.78 0.94
N LEU A 238 -26.42 19.95 0.98
CA LEU A 238 -27.18 20.36 2.16
C LEU A 238 -28.31 19.33 2.37
N PRO A 239 -28.71 19.05 3.61
CA PRO A 239 -29.96 18.33 3.86
C PRO A 239 -31.09 18.97 3.05
N ARG A 240 -31.97 18.18 2.41
CA ARG A 240 -33.02 18.69 1.52
C ARG A 240 -33.78 19.92 2.05
N PRO A 241 -34.15 20.02 3.35
CA PRO A 241 -34.80 21.21 3.88
C PRO A 241 -33.96 22.49 3.74
N LEU A 242 -32.64 22.40 3.90
CA LEU A 242 -31.70 23.51 3.77
C LEU A 242 -31.34 23.80 2.30
N GLU A 243 -31.29 22.77 1.46
CA GLU A 243 -31.11 22.92 0.01
C GLU A 243 -32.31 23.65 -0.62
N GLU A 244 -33.53 23.26 -0.24
CA GLU A 244 -34.77 23.92 -0.66
C GLU A 244 -34.85 25.36 -0.15
N ALA A 245 -34.44 25.62 1.11
CA ALA A 245 -34.39 26.98 1.66
C ALA A 245 -33.40 27.88 0.89
N ARG A 246 -32.22 27.35 0.53
CA ARG A 246 -31.24 28.06 -0.30
C ARG A 246 -31.78 28.37 -1.70
N LEU A 247 -32.47 27.42 -2.33
CA LEU A 247 -33.07 27.59 -3.65
C LEU A 247 -34.28 28.54 -3.64
N ARG A 248 -34.98 28.68 -2.51
CA ARG A 248 -36.06 29.67 -2.32
C ARG A 248 -35.49 31.07 -2.08
N GLY A 249 -34.56 31.23 -1.14
CA GLY A 249 -33.92 32.52 -0.85
C GLY A 249 -33.15 33.11 -2.04
N GLY A 250 -32.55 32.27 -2.91
CA GLY A 250 -31.94 32.73 -4.16
C GLY A 250 -32.93 33.24 -5.21
N ARG A 251 -34.16 32.72 -5.22
CA ARG A 251 -35.25 33.18 -6.10
C ARG A 251 -35.86 34.50 -5.61
N ASP A 252 -35.98 34.67 -4.30
CA ASP A 252 -36.52 35.89 -3.70
C ASP A 252 -35.57 37.10 -3.90
N HIS A 253 -34.26 36.88 -3.87
CA HIS A 253 -33.27 37.93 -4.19
C HIS A 253 -33.26 38.33 -5.67
N LEU A 254 -33.54 37.41 -6.60
CA LEU A 254 -33.62 37.75 -8.03
C LEU A 254 -34.88 38.57 -8.34
N ALA A 255 -36.00 38.27 -7.66
CA ALA A 255 -37.27 38.98 -7.84
C ALA A 255 -37.28 40.41 -7.26
N GLN A 256 -36.37 40.72 -6.33
CA GLN A 256 -36.23 42.07 -5.76
C GLN A 256 -35.33 42.99 -6.61
N ASN A 257 -34.38 42.43 -7.38
CA ASN A 257 -33.50 43.21 -8.25
C ASN A 257 -34.11 43.57 -9.62
N THR A 258 -35.27 43.00 -9.99
CA THR A 258 -35.99 43.36 -11.22
C THR A 258 -37.10 44.40 -11.00
N LYS A 259 -37.18 45.01 -9.81
CA LYS A 259 -38.25 45.96 -9.43
C LYS A 259 -37.81 47.40 -9.20
N HIS A 260 -36.57 47.76 -9.53
CA HIS A 260 -36.13 49.15 -9.52
C HIS A 260 -35.66 49.58 -10.92
N PRO A 261 -36.47 50.35 -11.67
CA PRO A 261 -36.02 51.12 -12.83
C PRO A 261 -35.13 52.30 -12.43
#